data_AF-A0A1I7AQC4-F1
#
_entry.id   AF-A0A1I7AQC4-F1
#
_cell.length_a   1.000
_cell.length_b   1.000
_cell.length_c   1.000
_cell.angle_alpha   90.00
_cell.angle_beta   90.00
_cell.angle_gamma   90.00
#
_symmetry.space_group_name_H-M   'P 1'
#
loop_
_entity.id
_entity.type
_entity.pdbx_description
1 polymer ?
#
loop_
_entity_poly.entity_id
_entity_poly.type
_entity_poly.pdbx_seq_one_letter_code
_entity_poly.pdbx_strand_id
1 'polypeptide(L)'
;MLIDCDSCTARGVGCADCVVTALLGAPPGERDTTPVLLPVPPVPAARTADVAVPRPGVVVELDDVERRAVRALAEGGLVPPLRHRPSGDGRRRTG
;
A
#
# COMPACT_ATOMS: atom_id res chain seq x y z
N MET A 1 -10.02 27.73 24.13
CA MET A 1 -11.31 27.02 24.18
C MET A 1 -11.10 25.81 25.08
N LEU A 2 -11.88 25.69 26.16
CA LEU A 2 -11.77 24.60 27.14
C LEU A 2 -12.93 23.64 26.90
N ILE A 3 -12.66 22.34 26.81
CA ILE A 3 -13.70 21.31 26.66
C ILE A 3 -13.79 20.56 27.99
N ASP A 4 -14.98 20.53 28.58
CA ASP A 4 -15.28 19.73 29.76
C ASP A 4 -15.82 18.37 29.34
N CYS A 5 -15.02 17.33 29.58
CA CYS A 5 -15.38 15.97 29.21
C CYS A 5 -16.53 15.41 30.05
N ASP A 6 -16.76 15.91 31.28
CA ASP A 6 -17.78 15.35 32.18
C ASP A 6 -19.21 15.77 31.80
N SER A 7 -19.37 16.91 31.14
CA SER A 7 -20.66 17.41 30.63
C SER A 7 -20.85 17.22 29.10
N CYS A 8 -19.86 16.64 28.41
CA CYS A 8 -19.91 16.48 26.96
C CYS A 8 -20.97 15.46 26.52
N THR A 9 -21.98 15.90 25.77
CA THR A 9 -23.06 15.03 25.27
C THR A 9 -22.61 13.99 24.25
N ALA A 10 -21.43 14.18 23.62
CA ALA A 10 -20.83 13.18 22.73
C ALA A 10 -20.08 12.07 23.49
N ARG A 11 -19.90 12.21 24.82
CA ARG A 11 -19.20 11.22 25.65
C ARG A 11 -19.94 9.88 25.59
N GLY A 12 -19.21 8.83 25.22
CA GLY A 12 -19.74 7.47 25.05
C GLY A 12 -20.20 7.15 23.63
N VAL A 13 -21.13 7.94 23.05
CA VAL A 13 -21.75 7.59 21.75
C VAL A 13 -20.96 8.06 20.53
N GLY A 14 -20.15 9.10 20.66
CA GLY A 14 -19.40 9.68 19.54
C GLY A 14 -17.94 9.97 19.87
N CYS A 15 -17.48 9.69 21.09
CA CYS A 15 -16.10 9.98 21.49
C CYS A 15 -15.06 9.30 20.60
N ALA A 16 -15.31 8.06 20.14
CA ALA A 16 -14.37 7.34 19.29
C ALA A 16 -14.15 8.00 17.91
N ASP A 17 -15.14 8.76 17.42
CA ASP A 17 -15.14 9.42 16.10
C ASP A 17 -15.12 10.95 16.21
N CYS A 18 -14.93 11.50 17.41
CA CYS A 18 -14.87 12.94 17.65
C CYS A 18 -13.51 13.54 17.24
N VAL A 19 -13.50 14.74 16.64
CA VAL A 19 -12.27 15.46 16.28
C VAL A 19 -11.32 15.67 17.47
N VAL A 20 -11.86 15.77 18.69
CA VAL A 20 -11.08 15.95 19.92
C VAL A 20 -10.20 14.73 20.20
N THR A 21 -10.67 13.52 19.89
CA THR A 21 -9.91 12.27 20.05
C THR A 21 -8.75 12.20 19.06
N ALA A 22 -8.96 12.68 17.84
CA ALA A 22 -7.89 12.79 16.84
C ALA A 22 -6.80 13.80 17.25
N LEU A 23 -7.20 14.95 17.80
CA LEU A 23 -6.26 15.99 18.26
C LEU A 23 -5.44 15.54 19.48
N LEU A 24 -5.99 14.70 20.35
CA LEU A 24 -5.32 14.20 21.55
C LEU A 24 -4.49 12.91 21.32
N GLY A 25 -4.53 12.34 20.11
CA GLY A 25 -3.72 11.17 19.75
C GLY A 25 -4.05 9.90 20.53
N ALA A 26 -5.18 9.86 21.24
CA ALA A 26 -5.66 8.64 21.87
C ALA A 26 -6.12 7.68 20.76
N PRO A 27 -5.51 6.49 20.63
CA PRO A 27 -5.89 5.57 19.58
C PRO A 27 -7.37 5.21 19.78
N PRO A 28 -8.21 5.30 18.72
CA PRO A 28 -9.55 4.74 18.79
C PRO A 28 -9.38 3.26 19.16
N GLY A 29 -10.01 2.85 20.26
CA GLY A 29 -9.80 1.56 20.91
C GLY A 29 -9.55 0.44 19.89
N GLU A 30 -8.40 -0.23 20.06
CA GLU A 30 -8.02 -1.49 19.42
C GLU A 30 -8.72 -1.73 18.09
N ARG A 31 -8.42 -0.89 17.10
CA ARG A 31 -8.76 -1.21 15.72
C ARG A 31 -7.98 -2.47 15.39
N ASP A 32 -8.71 -3.57 15.21
CA ASP A 32 -8.20 -4.77 14.58
C ASP A 32 -7.65 -4.35 13.21
N THR A 33 -6.34 -4.10 13.17
CA THR A 33 -5.61 -3.75 11.94
C THR A 33 -5.29 -5.00 11.13
N THR A 34 -5.79 -6.16 11.58
CA THR A 34 -5.74 -7.39 10.82
C THR A 34 -6.51 -7.18 9.51
N PRO A 35 -5.83 -7.28 8.35
CA PRO A 35 -6.49 -7.08 7.08
C PRO A 35 -7.60 -8.13 6.93
N VAL A 36 -8.81 -7.67 6.61
CA VAL A 36 -9.92 -8.55 6.26
C VAL A 36 -9.59 -9.24 4.94
N LEU A 37 -9.17 -10.51 5.00
CA LEU A 37 -8.91 -11.34 3.84
C LEU A 37 -10.25 -11.83 3.28
N LEU A 38 -10.76 -11.12 2.26
CA LEU A 38 -11.90 -11.60 1.49
C LEU A 38 -11.48 -12.84 0.67
N PRO A 39 -12.29 -13.92 0.63
CA PRO A 39 -12.03 -15.06 -0.24
C PRO A 39 -12.09 -14.58 -1.70
N VAL A 40 -10.93 -14.41 -2.33
CA VAL A 40 -10.86 -14.12 -3.75
C VAL A 40 -11.18 -15.43 -4.48
N PRO A 41 -12.29 -15.53 -5.23
CA PRO A 41 -12.54 -16.74 -6.01
C PRO A 41 -11.36 -16.93 -6.98
N PRO A 42 -10.91 -18.17 -7.22
CA PRO A 42 -9.85 -18.41 -8.19
C PRO A 42 -10.33 -17.86 -9.53
N VAL A 43 -9.64 -16.83 -10.02
CA VAL A 43 -9.83 -16.37 -11.40
C VAL A 43 -9.51 -17.59 -12.28
N PRO A 44 -10.47 -18.10 -13.06
CA PRO A 44 -10.18 -19.20 -13.96
C PRO A 44 -9.04 -18.72 -14.86
N ALA A 45 -7.98 -19.54 -14.98
CA ALA A 45 -6.86 -19.22 -15.84
C ALA A 45 -7.44 -18.85 -17.21
N ALA A 46 -7.35 -17.56 -17.56
CA ALA A 46 -7.79 -17.09 -18.85
C ALA A 46 -7.03 -17.94 -19.88
N ARG A 47 -7.74 -18.69 -20.70
CA ARG A 47 -7.13 -19.40 -21.83
C ARG A 47 -6.74 -18.34 -22.85
N THR A 48 -5.61 -17.69 -22.65
CA THR A 48 -5.03 -16.79 -23.64
C THR A 48 -3.90 -17.52 -24.33
N ALA A 49 -4.06 -17.68 -25.65
CA ALA A 49 -2.91 -17.83 -26.52
C ALA A 49 -1.92 -16.66 -26.24
N ASP A 50 -0.66 -17.01 -26.04
CA ASP A 50 0.55 -16.17 -26.16
C ASP A 50 0.75 -14.90 -25.31
N VAL A 51 0.04 -14.70 -24.19
CA VAL A 51 0.50 -13.75 -23.15
C VAL A 51 1.04 -14.52 -21.95
N ALA A 52 2.36 -14.63 -21.86
CA ALA A 52 3.03 -15.24 -20.72
C ALA A 52 2.83 -14.38 -19.47
N VAL A 53 1.83 -14.71 -18.65
CA VAL A 53 1.70 -14.14 -17.30
C VAL A 53 2.93 -14.57 -16.50
N PRO A 54 3.79 -13.64 -16.03
CA PRO A 54 4.98 -14.00 -15.27
C PRO A 54 4.55 -14.73 -14.00
N ARG A 55 5.17 -15.88 -13.74
CA ARG A 55 4.93 -16.64 -12.51
C ARG A 55 5.30 -15.76 -11.32
N PRO A 56 4.59 -15.87 -10.18
CA PRO A 56 5.00 -15.21 -8.95
C PRO A 56 6.46 -15.52 -8.63
N GLY A 57 7.29 -14.50 -8.42
CA GLY A 57 8.72 -14.64 -8.14
C GLY A 57 9.66 -14.50 -9.35
N VAL A 58 9.15 -14.21 -10.56
CA VAL A 58 10.02 -13.81 -11.68
C VAL A 58 10.64 -12.44 -11.40
N VAL A 59 11.97 -12.37 -11.46
CA VAL A 59 12.73 -11.11 -11.38
C VAL A 59 12.70 -10.44 -12.75
N VAL A 60 12.31 -9.17 -12.78
CA VAL A 60 12.34 -8.32 -13.98
C VAL A 60 13.46 -7.32 -13.82
N GLU A 61 14.46 -7.37 -14.70
CA GLU A 61 15.49 -6.35 -14.76
C GLU A 61 14.94 -5.11 -15.47
N LEU A 62 15.00 -3.96 -14.81
CA LEU A 62 14.68 -2.67 -15.39
C LEU A 62 15.95 -1.82 -15.49
N ASP A 63 16.22 -1.31 -16.68
CA ASP A 63 17.30 -0.35 -16.88
C ASP A 63 16.97 1.03 -16.26
N ASP A 64 17.89 1.99 -16.35
CA ASP A 64 17.70 3.31 -15.76
C ASP A 64 16.62 4.17 -16.45
N VAL A 65 16.35 3.95 -17.73
CA VAL A 65 15.30 4.64 -18.47
C VAL A 65 13.94 4.05 -18.08
N GLU A 66 13.82 2.73 -18.09
CA GLU A 66 12.60 2.01 -17.70
C GLU A 66 12.25 2.25 -16.24
N ARG A 67 13.23 2.20 -15.33
CA ARG A 67 13.04 2.52 -13.90
C ARG A 67 12.51 3.94 -13.71
N ARG A 68 13.02 4.91 -14.48
CA ARG A 68 12.53 6.30 -14.45
C ARG A 68 11.10 6.39 -14.98
N ALA A 69 10.79 5.70 -16.07
CA ALA A 69 9.43 5.66 -16.61
C ALA A 69 8.43 5.08 -15.60
N VAL A 70 8.73 3.93 -15.00
CA VAL A 70 7.85 3.31 -14.00
C VAL A 70 7.71 4.17 -12.75
N ARG A 71 8.77 4.89 -12.34
CA ARG A 71 8.68 5.87 -11.25
C ARG A 71 7.74 7.02 -11.56
N ALA A 72 7.79 7.57 -12.77
CA ALA A 72 6.87 8.63 -13.19
C ALA A 72 5.41 8.16 -13.17
N LEU A 73 5.15 6.91 -13.59
CA LEU A 73 3.81 6.31 -13.49
C LEU A 73 3.35 6.17 -12.03
N ALA A 74 4.27 5.82 -11.12
CA ALA A 74 3.96 5.70 -9.70
C ALA A 74 3.66 7.06 -9.04
N GLU A 75 4.42 8.10 -9.40
CA GLU A 75 4.19 9.48 -8.95
C GLU A 75 2.81 10.00 -9.42
N GLY A 76 2.38 9.58 -10.62
CA GLY A 76 1.03 9.83 -11.12
C GLY A 76 -0.06 8.90 -10.57
N GLY A 77 0.28 7.91 -9.75
CA GLY A 77 -0.67 6.97 -9.14
C GLY A 77 -1.20 5.86 -10.07
N LEU A 78 -0.61 5.69 -11.26
CA LEU A 78 -1.02 4.66 -12.23
C LEU A 78 -0.50 3.26 -11.87
N VAL A 79 0.56 3.20 -11.07
CA VAL A 79 1.12 1.94 -10.54
C VAL A 79 1.49 2.13 -9.07
N PRO A 80 1.53 1.05 -8.26
CA PRO A 80 2.02 1.14 -6.89
C PRO A 80 3.48 1.64 -6.80
N PRO A 81 3.86 2.35 -5.71
CA PRO A 81 5.23 2.80 -5.52
C PRO A 81 6.25 1.65 -5.54
N LEU A 82 7.35 1.90 -6.27
CA LEU A 82 8.40 0.93 -6.46
C LEU A 82 9.18 0.65 -5.17
N ARG A 83 9.18 -0.61 -4.71
CA ARG A 83 9.93 -1.10 -3.54
C ARG A 83 11.09 -2.03 -3.95
N HIS A 84 11.69 -1.80 -5.11
CA HIS A 84 12.77 -2.64 -5.61
C HIS A 84 14.12 -2.28 -4.98
N ARG A 85 14.95 -3.30 -4.74
CA ARG A 85 16.37 -3.10 -4.41
C ARG A 85 17.15 -2.81 -5.71
N PRO A 86 18.16 -1.94 -5.68
CA PRO A 86 19.05 -1.80 -6.82
C PRO A 86 19.73 -3.14 -7.12
N SER A 87 19.67 -3.60 -8.37
CA SER A 87 20.53 -4.70 -8.83
C SER A 87 21.97 -4.25 -8.59
N GLY A 88 22.73 -5.02 -7.81
CA GLY A 88 24.13 -4.71 -7.52
C GLY A 88 24.89 -4.53 -8.83
N ASP A 89 25.59 -3.39 -8.94
CA ASP A 89 26.33 -2.92 -10.11
C ASP A 89 26.94 -4.10 -10.89
N GLY A 90 26.41 -4.35 -12.10
CA GLY A 90 26.88 -5.36 -13.02
C GLY A 90 28.27 -5.00 -13.51
N ARG A 91 29.28 -5.24 -12.66
CA ARG A 91 30.70 -5.09 -12.94
C ARG A 91 30.98 -5.71 -14.31
N ARG A 92 31.24 -4.84 -15.28
CA ARG A 92 31.78 -5.07 -16.63
C ARG A 92 32.33 -6.50 -16.80
N ARG A 93 31.62 -7.35 -17.56
CA ARG A 93 32.26 -8.47 -18.25
C ARG A 93 32.88 -7.93 -19.53
N THR A 94 34.02 -7.27 -19.41
CA THR A 94 34.95 -7.07 -20.53
C THR A 94 35.82 -8.30 -20.60
N GLY A 95 35.58 -9.13 -21.62
CA GLY A 95 36.44 -10.21 -22.09
C GLY A 95 36.51 -10.11 -23.60
#